data_AF-A0A373BF82-F1
#
_entry.id   AF-A0A373BF82-F1
#
_cell.length_a   1.000
_cell.length_b   1.000
_cell.length_c   1.000
_cell.angle_alpha   90.00
_cell.angle_beta   90.00
_cell.angle_gamma   90.00
#
_symmetry.space_group_name_H-M   'P 1'
#
loop_
_entity.id
_entity.type
_entity.pdbx_description
1 polymer ?
#
loop_
_entity_poly.entity_id
_entity_poly.type
_entity_poly.pdbx_seq_one_letter_code
_entity_poly.pdbx_strand_id
1 'polypeptide(L)' 'MLKINDLIAKSKNGTEIIVSLIPLNKIQNTRNGLKTIEVGKRILLQSGKEVDLNLDGRTFYTSLNQMFKLNYKVI' A
#
# COMPACT_ATOMS: atom_id res chain seq x y z
N MET A 1 -9.72 14.41 8.78
CA MET A 1 -9.95 12.96 8.58
C MET A 1 -9.61 12.67 7.12
N LEU A 2 -8.42 12.13 6.84
CA LEU A 2 -8.03 11.79 5.46
C LEU A 2 -9.06 10.80 4.92
N LYS A 3 -9.62 11.08 3.74
CA LYS A 3 -10.52 10.14 3.06
C LYS A 3 -9.73 8.87 2.76
N ILE A 4 -9.93 7.88 3.61
CA ILE A 4 -9.49 6.51 3.42
C ILE A 4 -10.35 6.00 2.26
N ASN A 5 -9.80 6.03 1.04
CA ASN A 5 -10.47 5.41 -0.10
C ASN A 5 -10.36 3.91 0.10
N ASP A 6 -11.42 3.31 0.62
CA ASP A 6 -11.54 1.87 0.74
C ASP A 6 -11.59 1.24 -0.65
N LEU A 7 -10.71 0.26 -0.86
CA LEU A 7 -10.51 -0.47 -2.10
C LEU A 7 -10.74 -1.95 -1.85
N ILE A 8 -11.19 -2.64 -2.89
CA ILE A 8 -11.27 -4.10 -2.89
C ILE A 8 -10.00 -4.65 -3.52
N ALA A 9 -9.31 -5.52 -2.79
CA ALA A 9 -8.19 -6.31 -3.28
C ALA A 9 -8.60 -7.78 -3.34
N LYS A 10 -8.16 -8.48 -4.40
CA LYS A 10 -8.54 -9.87 -4.68
C LYS A 10 -7.33 -10.80 -4.70
N SER A 11 -7.46 -11.96 -4.07
CA SER A 11 -6.46 -13.03 -4.13
C SER A 11 -6.72 -13.97 -5.31
N LYS A 12 -5.75 -14.84 -5.62
CA LYS A 12 -5.88 -15.84 -6.70
C LYS A 12 -7.01 -16.86 -6.47
N ASN A 13 -7.32 -17.17 -5.20
CA ASN A 13 -8.42 -18.10 -4.86
C ASN A 13 -9.79 -17.42 -4.78
N GLY A 14 -9.88 -16.13 -5.16
CA GLY A 14 -11.15 -15.39 -5.20
C GLY A 14 -11.54 -14.69 -3.91
N THR A 15 -10.74 -14.77 -2.85
CA THR A 15 -10.97 -14.01 -1.61
C THR A 15 -10.83 -12.52 -1.88
N GLU A 16 -11.79 -11.73 -1.43
CA GLU A 16 -11.79 -10.29 -1.54
C GLU A 16 -11.69 -9.67 -0.14
N ILE A 17 -10.86 -8.64 -0.02
CA ILE A 17 -10.67 -7.90 1.22
C ILE A 17 -10.79 -6.41 0.96
N ILE A 18 -11.28 -5.68 1.96
CA ILE A 18 -11.27 -4.23 1.96
C ILE A 18 -9.93 -3.75 2.51
N VAL A 19 -9.31 -2.81 1.81
CA VAL A 19 -8.02 -2.22 2.17
C VAL A 19 -8.01 -0.75 1.85
N SER A 20 -7.05 -0.01 2.38
CA SER A 20 -6.91 1.41 2.11
C SER A 20 -5.50 1.76 1.65
N LEU A 21 -5.37 2.80 0.83
CA LEU A 21 -4.06 3.32 0.42
C LEU A 21 -3.60 4.42 1.37
N ILE A 22 -2.36 4.30 1.85
CA ILE A 22 -1.70 5.30 2.68
C ILE A 22 -0.36 5.71 2.03
N PRO A 23 0.15 6.94 2.25
CA PRO A 23 1.44 7.35 1.71
C PRO A 23 2.60 6.58 2.36
N LEU A 24 3.58 6.16 1.55
CA LEU A 24 4.86 5.65 2.02
C LEU A 24 5.84 6.82 2.11
N ASN A 25 6.08 7.30 3.32
CA ASN A 25 7.01 8.40 3.56
C ASN A 25 8.39 7.86 3.95
N LYS A 26 9.45 8.36 3.30
CA LYS A 26 10.84 8.10 3.70
C LYS A 26 11.56 9.41 3.96
N ILE A 27 12.50 9.35 4.91
CA ILE A 27 13.43 10.45 5.16
C ILE A 27 14.52 10.38 4.09
N GLN A 28 14.77 11.49 3.40
CA GLN A 28 15.86 11.63 2.44
C GLN A 28 16.76 12.82 2.79
N ASN A 29 18.04 12.66 2.51
CA ASN A 29 19.02 13.74 2.57
C ASN A 29 18.82 14.69 1.39
N THR A 30 18.76 15.99 1.67
CA THR A 30 18.73 17.07 0.68
C THR A 30 19.87 18.04 0.95
N ARG A 31 20.14 18.96 0.00
CA ARG A 31 21.15 20.02 0.20
C ARG A 31 20.86 20.91 1.42
N ASN A 32 19.60 20.98 1.86
CA ASN A 32 19.16 21.79 2.99
C ASN A 32 18.87 20.95 4.26
N GLY A 33 19.34 19.70 4.31
CA GLY A 33 19.13 18.78 5.44
C GLY A 33 18.15 17.63 5.14
N LEU A 34 17.61 17.01 6.20
CA LEU A 34 16.69 15.88 6.10
C LEU A 34 15.27 16.33 5.78
N LYS A 35 14.63 15.69 4.81
CA LYS A 35 13.22 15.91 4.47
C LYS A 35 12.46 14.60 4.39
N THR A 36 11.26 14.57 4.96
CA THR A 36 10.31 13.48 4.76
C THR A 36 9.61 13.69 3.41
N ILE A 37 9.74 12.72 2.53
CA ILE A 37 9.18 12.76 1.18
C ILE A 37 8.33 11.50 0.98
N GLU A 38 7.17 11.67 0.35
CA GLU A 38 6.36 10.55 -0.11
C GLU A 38 7.05 9.89 -1.30
N VAL A 39 7.43 8.63 -1.14
CA VAL A 39 8.15 7.84 -2.16
C VAL A 39 7.27 6.76 -2.81
N GLY A 40 6.00 6.68 -2.42
CA GLY A 40 5.05 5.72 -2.96
C GLY A 40 3.82 5.59 -2.06
N LYS A 41 3.10 4.47 -2.21
CA LYS A 41 1.94 4.13 -1.38
C LYS A 41 2.15 2.78 -0.69
N ARG A 42 1.48 2.59 0.44
CA ARG A 42 1.33 1.31 1.15
C ARG A 42 -0.15 0.96 1.28
N ILE A 43 -0.38 -0.27 1.71
CA ILE A 43 -1.70 -0.80 1.99
C ILE A 43 -1.92 -0.86 3.48
N LEU A 44 -3.04 -0.30 3.94
CA LEU A 44 -3.56 -0.49 5.29
C LEU A 44 -4.66 -1.56 5.25
N LEU A 45 -4.46 -2.64 5.99
CA LEU A 45 -5.49 -3.68 6.16
C LEU A 45 -6.51 -3.24 7.20
N GLN A 46 -7.73 -3.80 7.17
CA GLN A 46 -8.75 -3.56 8.19
C GLN A 46 -8.28 -3.89 9.62
N SER A 47 -7.30 -4.79 9.77
CA SER A 47 -6.68 -5.08 11.06
C SER A 47 -5.79 -3.95 11.61
N GLY A 48 -5.55 -2.88 10.84
CA GLY A 48 -4.60 -1.82 11.16
C GLY A 48 -3.16 -2.13 10.75
N LYS A 49 -2.89 -3.31 10.19
CA LYS A 49 -1.55 -3.68 9.72
C LYS A 49 -1.23 -2.97 8.42
N GLU A 50 -0.06 -2.34 8.36
CA GLU A 50 0.51 -1.77 7.14
C GLU A 50 1.34 -2.82 6.40
N VAL A 51 1.17 -2.89 5.08
CA VAL A 51 1.94 -3.76 4.19
C VAL A 51 2.38 -2.98 2.95
N ASP A 52 3.59 -3.28 2.48
CA ASP A 52 4.15 -2.61 1.30
C ASP A 52 3.50 -3.12 0.01
N LEU A 53 3.31 -2.18 -0.91
CA LEU A 53 2.95 -2.50 -2.29
C LEU A 53 4.21 -2.97 -3.03
N ASN A 54 4.06 -3.97 -3.88
CA ASN A 54 5.14 -4.42 -4.74
C ASN A 54 5.47 -3.37 -5.81
N LEU A 55 6.64 -3.48 -6.44
CA LEU A 55 7.13 -2.56 -7.48
C LEU A 55 6.21 -2.46 -8.72
N ASP A 56 5.32 -3.44 -8.91
CA ASP A 56 4.30 -3.40 -9.97
C ASP A 56 3.18 -2.38 -9.72
N GLY A 57 3.10 -1.83 -8.50
CA GLY A 57 2.08 -0.87 -8.09
C GLY A 57 0.68 -1.47 -7.99
N ARG A 58 0.55 -2.80 -7.89
CA ARG A 58 -0.75 -3.50 -7.93
C ARG A 58 -0.88 -4.60 -6.90
N THR A 59 0.19 -5.35 -6.66
CA THR A 59 0.15 -6.53 -5.80
C THR A 59 0.81 -6.26 -4.46
N PHE A 60 0.37 -6.99 -3.43
CA PHE A 60 0.95 -6.93 -2.09
C PHE A 60 0.72 -8.25 -1.37
N TYR A 61 1.49 -8.48 -0.31
CA TYR A 61 1.39 -9.69 0.51
C TYR A 61 0.88 -9.34 1.90
N THR A 62 -0.13 -10.07 2.36
CA THR A 62 -0.66 -9.94 3.74
C THR A 62 0.09 -10.83 4.73
N SER A 63 0.57 -11.98 4.23
CA SER A 63 1.41 -12.97 4.90
C SER A 63 2.23 -13.77 3.86
N LEU A 64 3.04 -14.72 4.32
CA LEU A 64 3.83 -15.59 3.45
C LEU A 64 2.91 -16.32 2.45
N ASN A 65 3.21 -16.19 1.15
CA ASN A 65 2.43 -16.77 0.05
C ASN A 65 0.97 -16.29 -0.07
N GLN A 66 0.55 -15.25 0.67
CA GLN A 66 -0.81 -14.72 0.65
C GLN A 66 -0.87 -13.38 -0.10
N MET A 67 -0.84 -13.47 -1.43
CA MET A 67 -0.85 -12.32 -2.34
C MET A 67 -2.28 -11.85 -2.66
N PHE A 68 -2.46 -10.54 -2.63
CA PHE A 68 -3.65 -9.84 -3.11
C PHE A 68 -3.27 -8.85 -4.21
N LYS A 69 -4.25 -8.48 -5.03
CA LYS A 69 -4.10 -7.59 -6.17
C LYS A 69 -5.21 -6.54 -6.20
N LEU A 70 -4.83 -5.30 -6.44
CA LEU A 70 -5.76 -4.21 -6.75
C LEU A 70 -6.22 -4.27 -8.21
N ASN A 71 -7.45 -3.83 -8.46
CA ASN A 71 -8.03 -3.80 -9.81
C ASN A 71 -7.36 -2.78 -10.75
N TYR A 72 -6.62 -1.81 -10.21
CA TYR A 72 -5.91 -0.79 -10.98
C TYR A 72 -4.50 -0.58 -10.43
N LYS A 73 -3.62 0.04 -11.25
CA LYS A 73 -2.27 0.41 -10.83
C LYS A 73 -2.31 1.67 -9.99
N VAL A 74 -1.66 1.64 -8.84
CA VAL A 74 -1.38 2.83 -8.03
C VAL A 74 -0.05 3.40 -8.50
N ILE A 75 -0.05 4.68 -8.90
CA ILE A 75 1.13 5.44 -9.32
C ILE A 75 1.55 6.34 -8.15
#